data_AF-A0A7T1MH04-F1
#
_entry.id   AF-A0A7T1MH04-F1
#
_cell.length_a   1.000
_cell.length_b   1.000
_cell.length_c   1.000
_cell.angle_alpha   90.00
_cell.angle_beta   90.00
_cell.angle_gamma   90.00
#
_symmetry.space_group_name_H-M   'P 1'
#
loop_
_entity.id
_entity.type
_entity.pdbx_description
1 polymer ?
#
loop_
_entity_poly.entity_id
_entity_poly.type
_entity_poly.pdbx_seq_one_letter_code
_entity_poly.pdbx_strand_id
1 'polypeptide(L)'
;MSDADLGDAILRELKQINTRLHALERHVPVAAVAWLTPAEMSRIVGVTPRTLQNYISQGRLSQRSFKRNKRGKSFTYRYHREHTLTELGLNRG
;
A
#
# COMPACT_ATOMS: atom_id res chain seq x y z
N MET A 1 -6.55 11.53 41.86
CA MET A 1 -5.86 11.69 40.57
C MET A 1 -6.43 12.96 39.96
N SER A 2 -5.61 13.99 39.78
CA SER A 2 -6.06 15.27 39.22
C SER A 2 -6.19 15.19 37.70
N ASP A 3 -6.94 16.10 37.07
CA ASP A 3 -7.04 16.18 35.61
C ASP A 3 -5.66 16.36 34.94
N ALA A 4 -4.72 17.01 35.62
CA ALA A 4 -3.33 17.15 35.17
C ALA A 4 -2.58 15.80 35.17
N ASP A 5 -2.80 14.95 36.19
CA ASP A 5 -2.21 13.62 36.26
C ASP A 5 -2.75 12.69 35.16
N LEU A 6 -4.04 12.83 34.81
CA LEU A 6 -4.68 12.09 33.72
C LEU A 6 -4.12 12.53 32.35
N GLY A 7 -3.97 13.85 32.14
CA GLY A 7 -3.37 14.39 30.92
C GLY A 7 -1.93 13.89 30.69
N ASP A 8 -1.12 13.87 31.75
CA ASP A 8 0.25 13.35 31.70
C ASP A 8 0.30 11.85 31.44
N ALA A 9 -0.62 11.07 31.99
CA ALA A 9 -0.73 9.64 31.74
C ALA A 9 -1.05 9.36 30.26
N ILE A 10 -2.03 10.06 29.70
CA ILE A 10 -2.42 9.94 28.27
C ILE A 10 -1.24 10.31 27.36
N LEU A 11 -0.54 11.39 27.67
CA LEU A 11 0.60 11.83 26.86
C LEU A 11 1.74 10.78 26.85
N ARG A 12 1.99 10.12 27.97
CA ARG A 12 2.98 9.02 28.06
C ARG A 12 2.55 7.81 27.24
N GLU A 13 1.28 7.43 27.32
CA GLU A 13 0.76 6.31 26.52
C GLU A 13 0.85 6.59 25.03
N LEU A 14 0.48 7.79 24.58
CA LEU A 14 0.59 8.20 23.17
C LEU A 14 2.04 8.13 22.67
N LYS A 15 3.00 8.57 23.49
CA LYS A 15 4.44 8.47 23.15
C LYS A 15 4.89 7.01 23.06
N GLN A 16 4.42 6.15 23.96
CA GLN A 16 4.71 4.71 23.92
C GLN A 16 4.11 4.04 22.69
N ILE A 17 2.84 4.32 22.37
CA ILE A 17 2.16 3.80 21.18
C ILE A 17 2.93 4.22 19.93
N ASN A 18 3.31 5.50 19.83
CA ASN A 18 4.05 6.01 18.68
C ASN A 18 5.43 5.34 18.54
N THR A 19 6.14 5.15 19.66
CA THR A 19 7.43 4.44 19.67
C THR A 19 7.29 2.99 19.20
N ARG A 20 6.22 2.31 19.64
CA ARG A 20 5.92 0.93 19.24
C ARG A 20 5.53 0.85 17.77
N LEU A 21 4.77 1.81 17.25
CA LEU A 21 4.46 1.90 15.81
C LEU A 21 5.73 2.06 14.98
N HIS A 22 6.62 2.98 15.33
CA HIS A 22 7.90 3.14 14.62
C HIS A 22 8.84 1.94 14.77
N ALA A 23 8.80 1.23 15.89
CA ALA A 23 9.52 -0.04 16.02
C ALA A 23 8.94 -1.10 15.07
N LEU A 24 7.62 -1.22 15.00
CA LEU A 24 6.94 -2.15 14.09
C LEU A 24 7.22 -1.79 12.64
N GLU A 25 7.12 -0.53 12.23
CA GLU A 25 7.43 -0.07 10.86
C GLU A 25 8.84 -0.47 10.41
N ARG A 26 9.83 -0.43 11.31
CA ARG A 26 11.21 -0.87 11.04
C ARG A 26 11.36 -2.38 10.91
N HIS A 27 10.46 -3.15 11.51
CA HIS A 27 10.50 -4.62 11.54
C HIS A 27 9.49 -5.26 10.60
N VAL A 28 8.52 -4.51 10.07
CA VAL A 28 7.82 -4.90 8.85
C VAL A 28 8.92 -5.00 7.82
N PRO A 29 9.26 -6.20 7.32
CA PRO A 29 10.19 -6.29 6.22
C PRO A 29 9.62 -5.34 5.17
N VAL A 30 10.44 -4.39 4.68
CA VAL A 30 10.16 -3.73 3.41
C VAL A 30 10.16 -4.89 2.42
N ALA A 31 9.03 -5.56 2.34
CA ALA A 31 8.89 -6.72 1.53
C ALA A 31 9.12 -6.12 0.16
N ALA A 32 10.22 -6.53 -0.46
CA ALA A 32 10.60 -6.18 -1.82
C ALA A 32 9.60 -6.77 -2.83
N VAL A 33 8.31 -6.72 -2.50
CA VAL A 33 7.18 -7.03 -3.35
C VAL A 33 6.87 -5.74 -4.11
N ALA A 34 7.87 -5.30 -4.89
CA ALA A 34 7.68 -4.27 -5.90
C ALA A 34 6.48 -4.64 -6.77
N TRP A 35 6.33 -5.92 -7.09
CA TRP A 35 5.28 -6.45 -7.96
C TRP A 35 4.19 -7.19 -7.17
N LEU A 36 3.00 -6.59 -7.06
CA LEU A 36 1.84 -7.10 -6.35
C LEU A 36 0.88 -7.84 -7.28
N THR A 37 0.13 -8.81 -6.75
CA THR A 37 -1.01 -9.45 -7.44
C THR A 37 -2.14 -8.43 -7.64
N PRO A 38 -3.12 -8.72 -8.51
CA PRO A 38 -4.30 -7.87 -8.64
C PRO A 38 -5.05 -7.71 -7.31
N ALA A 39 -5.13 -8.77 -6.50
CA ALA A 39 -5.84 -8.76 -5.22
C ALA A 39 -5.11 -7.93 -4.14
N GLU A 40 -3.77 -7.97 -4.12
CA GLU A 40 -2.97 -7.15 -3.22
C GLU A 40 -3.06 -5.67 -3.61
N MET A 41 -2.85 -5.36 -4.89
CA MET A 41 -2.91 -3.97 -5.36
C MET A 41 -4.31 -3.38 -5.20
N SER A 42 -5.36 -4.16 -5.43
CA SER A 42 -6.75 -3.70 -5.32
C SER A 42 -7.09 -3.28 -3.89
N ARG A 43 -6.57 -4.00 -2.89
CA ARG A 43 -6.70 -3.65 -1.47
C ARG A 43 -6.01 -2.33 -1.12
N ILE A 44 -4.86 -2.05 -1.72
CA ILE A 44 -4.11 -0.81 -1.47
C ILE A 44 -4.81 0.39 -2.15
N VAL A 45 -5.27 0.23 -3.38
CA VAL A 45 -5.91 1.30 -4.16
C VAL A 45 -7.36 1.56 -3.72
N GLY A 46 -8.01 0.60 -3.07
CA GLY A 46 -9.41 0.70 -2.66
C GLY A 46 -10.39 0.47 -3.81
N VAL A 47 -10.04 -0.37 -4.78
CA VAL A 47 -10.89 -0.70 -5.94
C VAL A 47 -10.96 -2.21 -6.16
N THR A 48 -11.75 -2.68 -7.13
CA THR A 48 -11.76 -4.10 -7.50
C THR A 48 -10.61 -4.46 -8.44
N PRO A 49 -10.17 -5.74 -8.52
CA PRO A 49 -9.20 -6.18 -9.52
C PRO A 49 -9.62 -5.91 -10.96
N ARG A 50 -10.93 -5.90 -11.25
CA ARG A 50 -11.47 -5.58 -12.57
C ARG A 50 -11.28 -4.10 -12.89
N THR A 51 -11.52 -3.22 -11.92
CA THR A 51 -11.28 -1.78 -12.05
C THR A 51 -9.81 -1.49 -12.34
N LEU A 52 -8.86 -2.17 -11.68
CA LEU A 52 -7.43 -2.05 -11.98
C LEU A 52 -7.09 -2.42 -13.43
N GLN A 53 -7.70 -3.48 -13.97
CA GLN A 53 -7.51 -3.84 -15.38
C GLN A 53 -8.10 -2.78 -16.32
N ASN A 54 -9.24 -2.18 -15.97
CA ASN A 54 -9.82 -1.08 -16.74
C ASN A 54 -8.89 0.14 -16.75
N TYR A 55 -8.13 0.41 -15.68
CA TYR A 55 -7.14 1.49 -15.69
C TYR A 55 -6.01 1.27 -16.70
N ILE A 56 -5.65 0.01 -16.95
CA ILE A 56 -4.69 -0.33 -18.02
C ILE A 56 -5.31 -0.02 -19.38
N SER A 57 -6.53 -0.50 -19.66
CA SER A 57 -7.18 -0.27 -20.96
C SER A 57 -7.53 1.19 -21.23
N GLN A 58 -7.73 1.97 -20.17
CA GLN A 58 -7.97 3.42 -20.22
C GLN A 58 -6.67 4.24 -20.32
N GLY A 59 -5.49 3.61 -20.33
CA GLY A 59 -4.21 4.31 -20.40
C GLY A 59 -3.82 5.07 -19.12
N ARG A 60 -4.50 4.82 -18.01
CA ARG A 60 -4.17 5.42 -16.71
C ARG A 60 -2.95 4.79 -16.03
N LEU A 61 -2.61 3.56 -16.42
CA LEU A 61 -1.41 2.86 -15.97
C LEU A 61 -0.51 2.56 -17.16
N SER A 62 0.76 2.93 -17.06
CA SER A 62 1.76 2.66 -18.09
C SER A 62 2.46 1.31 -17.90
N GLN A 63 3.25 0.88 -18.90
CA GLN A 63 3.96 -0.41 -18.89
C GLN A 63 5.00 -0.55 -17.75
N ARG A 64 5.38 0.55 -17.08
CA ARG A 64 6.23 0.47 -15.87
C ARG A 64 5.44 0.07 -14.62
N SER A 65 4.12 0.26 -14.63
CA SER A 65 3.23 0.02 -13.51
C SER A 65 2.63 -1.38 -13.51
N PHE A 66 2.67 -2.11 -14.63
CA PHE A 66 2.17 -3.47 -14.69
C PHE A 66 3.00 -4.37 -15.61
N LYS A 67 2.96 -5.68 -15.35
CA LYS A 67 3.46 -6.70 -16.27
C LYS A 67 2.47 -7.85 -16.37
N ARG A 68 2.49 -8.53 -17.52
CA ARG A 68 1.67 -9.71 -17.78
C ARG A 68 2.52 -10.95 -17.64
N ASN A 69 2.16 -11.83 -16.71
CA ASN A 69 2.78 -13.14 -16.55
C ASN A 69 1.91 -14.18 -17.26
N LYS A 70 2.47 -14.86 -18.26
CA LYS A 70 1.77 -15.96 -18.94
C LYS A 70 1.66 -17.16 -17.99
N ARG A 71 0.48 -17.77 -17.94
CA ARG A 71 0.18 -19.00 -17.21
C ARG A 71 -0.55 -19.97 -18.14
N GLY A 72 0.21 -20.72 -18.94
CA GLY A 72 -0.36 -21.58 -19.97
C GLY A 72 -1.11 -20.77 -21.04
N LYS A 73 -2.43 -21.01 -21.17
CA LYS A 73 -3.31 -20.28 -22.10
C LYS A 73 -3.84 -18.94 -21.54
N SER A 74 -3.63 -18.66 -20.26
CA SER A 74 -4.07 -17.40 -19.62
C SER A 74 -2.89 -16.51 -19.27
N PHE A 75 -3.18 -15.28 -18.83
CA PHE A 75 -2.19 -14.36 -18.28
C PHE A 75 -2.73 -13.77 -16.97
N THR A 76 -1.82 -13.44 -16.06
CA THR A 76 -2.13 -12.70 -14.84
C THR A 76 -1.36 -11.38 -14.84
N TYR A 77 -1.96 -10.33 -14.28
CA TYR A 77 -1.29 -9.05 -14.09
C TYR A 77 -0.49 -9.08 -12.78
N ARG A 78 0.66 -8.41 -12.78
CA ARG A 78 1.38 -7.98 -11.58
C ARG A 78 1.57 -6.47 -11.66
N TYR A 79 1.42 -5.78 -10.54
CA TYR A 79 1.43 -4.31 -10.48
C TYR A 79 2.62 -3.81 -9.68
N HIS A 80 3.38 -2.86 -10.21
CA HIS A 80 4.45 -2.22 -9.46
C HIS A 80 3.85 -1.24 -8.44
N ARG A 81 4.02 -1.46 -7.13
CA ARG A 81 3.34 -0.68 -6.08
C ARG A 81 3.53 0.82 -6.27
N GLU A 82 4.78 1.28 -6.27
CA GLU A 82 5.09 2.72 -6.28
C GLU A 82 4.61 3.40 -7.56
N HIS A 83 5.03 2.92 -8.73
CA HIS A 83 4.57 3.46 -10.01
C HIS A 83 3.05 3.47 -10.15
N THR A 84 2.36 2.40 -9.73
CA THR A 84 0.89 2.36 -9.77
C THR A 84 0.29 3.44 -8.87
N LEU A 85 0.79 3.61 -7.64
CA LEU A 85 0.28 4.64 -6.74
C LEU A 85 0.60 6.06 -7.25
N THR A 86 1.80 6.29 -7.78
CA THR A 86 2.19 7.59 -8.36
C THR A 86 1.30 7.94 -9.56
N GLU A 87 1.07 7.01 -10.50
CA GLU A 87 0.24 7.25 -11.68
C GLU A 87 -1.24 7.44 -11.35
N LEU A 88 -1.71 6.82 -10.28
CA LEU A 88 -3.06 7.02 -9.76
C LEU A 88 -3.19 8.26 -8.85
N GLY A 89 -2.10 9.00 -8.59
CA GLY A 89 -2.09 10.17 -7.71
C GLY A 89 -2.31 9.83 -6.23
N LEU A 90 -2.05 8.58 -5.83
CA LEU A 90 -2.25 8.05 -4.48
C LEU A 90 -0.97 8.04 -3.64
N ASN A 91 0.19 8.32 -4.24
CA ASN A 91 1.45 8.56 -3.54
C ASN A 91 1.80 10.04 -3.67
N ARG A 92 1.72 10.80 -2.57
CA ARG A 92 2.33 12.13 -2.48
C ARG A 92 3.74 11.88 -1.98
N GLY A 93 4.71 11.96 -2.89
CA GLY A 93 6.13 11.98 -2.53
C GLY A 93 6.43 13.16 -1.62
#